data_AF-A0A9D2VG32-F1
#
_entry.id   AF-A0A9D2VG32-F1
#
_cell.length_a   1.000
_cell.length_b   1.000
_cell.length_c   1.000
_cell.angle_alpha   90.00
_cell.angle_beta   90.00
_cell.angle_gamma   90.00
#
_symmetry.space_group_name_H-M   'P 1'
#
loop_
_entity.id
_entity.type
_entity.pdbx_description
1 polymer ?
#
loop_
_entity_poly.entity_id
_entity_poly.type
_entity_poly.pdbx_seq_one_letter_code
_entity_poly.pdbx_strand_id
1 'polypeptide(L)'
;MQNIALAIGVFIVLLVSLSFGERISTELIHWLSYLTGLAFHNFQDVIHTIQQYLRLNWGKVALALILTLPISYWLSRRHQSNDTSTPRRLSKRKTAIFLAFFLGWAGIHRFYIGQLGWGLMYLVLFYLFAPLSVILSWIDALRYALMSDDEFMLRL
;
A
#
# COMPACT_ATOMS: atom_id res chain seq x y z
N MET A 1 -11.11 -34.83 42.18
CA MET A 1 -11.72 -35.18 40.87
C MET A 1 -11.96 -33.96 39.98
N GLN A 2 -12.51 -32.84 40.49
CA GLN A 2 -12.83 -31.63 39.71
C GLN A 2 -11.62 -30.98 38.99
N ASN A 3 -10.46 -30.90 39.63
CA ASN A 3 -9.27 -30.26 39.04
C ASN A 3 -8.70 -31.03 37.83
N ILE A 4 -8.84 -32.37 37.84
CA ILE A 4 -8.39 -33.23 36.73
C ILE A 4 -9.32 -33.08 35.53
N ALA A 5 -10.64 -33.00 35.78
CA ALA A 5 -11.63 -32.78 34.73
C ALA A 5 -11.42 -31.43 34.01
N LEU A 6 -11.12 -30.36 34.75
CA LEU A 6 -10.81 -29.05 34.18
C LEU A 6 -9.52 -29.06 33.34
N ALA A 7 -8.46 -29.72 33.82
CA ALA A 7 -7.21 -29.85 33.09
C ALA A 7 -7.41 -30.57 31.74
N ILE A 8 -8.21 -31.64 31.73
CA ILE A 8 -8.54 -32.38 30.51
C ILE A 8 -9.37 -31.52 29.55
N GLY A 9 -10.34 -30.76 30.06
CA GLY A 9 -11.13 -29.84 29.25
C GLY A 9 -10.28 -28.76 28.56
N VAL A 10 -9.38 -28.12 29.32
CA VAL A 10 -8.43 -27.13 28.77
C VAL A 10 -7.50 -27.76 27.75
N PHE A 11 -6.99 -28.96 28.02
CA PHE A 11 -6.12 -29.68 27.10
C PHE A 11 -6.81 -30.00 25.78
N ILE A 12 -8.08 -30.44 25.81
CA ILE A 12 -8.89 -30.72 24.61
C ILE A 12 -9.12 -29.44 23.81
N VAL A 13 -9.49 -28.34 24.48
CA VAL A 13 -9.72 -27.05 23.79
C VAL A 13 -8.43 -26.54 23.14
N LEU A 14 -7.30 -26.64 23.82
CA LEU A 14 -5.99 -26.27 23.26
C LEU A 14 -5.62 -27.16 22.06
N LEU A 15 -5.85 -28.47 22.14
CA LEU A 15 -5.62 -29.41 21.04
C LEU A 15 -6.47 -29.07 19.81
N VAL A 16 -7.76 -28.81 20.01
CA VAL A 16 -8.68 -28.45 18.93
C VAL A 16 -8.27 -27.12 18.30
N SER A 17 -7.92 -26.13 19.12
CA SER A 17 -7.52 -24.81 18.63
C SER A 17 -6.18 -24.85 17.86
N LEU A 18 -5.22 -25.67 18.31
CA LEU A 18 -3.96 -25.89 17.59
C LEU A 18 -4.17 -26.64 16.29
N SER A 19 -4.90 -27.75 16.30
CA SER A 19 -5.12 -28.60 15.13
C SER A 19 -5.90 -27.88 14.03
N PHE A 20 -6.90 -27.09 14.43
CA PHE A 20 -7.66 -26.24 13.52
C PHE A 20 -6.81 -25.09 12.97
N GLY A 21 -6.01 -24.45 13.83
CA GLY A 21 -5.10 -23.38 13.46
C GLY A 21 -4.04 -23.84 12.46
N GLU A 22 -3.46 -25.03 12.65
CA GLU A 22 -2.45 -25.59 11.75
C GLU A 22 -3.04 -25.85 10.35
N ARG A 23 -4.20 -26.51 10.26
CA ARG A 23 -4.88 -26.79 8.98
C ARG A 23 -5.26 -25.51 8.23
N ILE A 24 -5.85 -24.54 8.92
CA ILE A 24 -6.18 -23.26 8.30
C ILE A 24 -4.93 -22.54 7.84
N SER A 25 -3.86 -22.56 8.65
CA SER A 25 -2.60 -21.90 8.32
C SER A 25 -1.95 -22.51 7.09
N THR A 26 -1.90 -23.84 6.97
CA THR A 26 -1.32 -24.50 5.80
C THR A 26 -2.12 -24.20 4.54
N GLU A 27 -3.45 -24.26 4.58
CA GLU A 27 -4.31 -23.94 3.45
C GLU A 27 -4.21 -22.46 3.04
N LEU A 28 -4.15 -21.55 4.02
CA LEU A 28 -3.92 -20.13 3.77
C LEU A 28 -2.57 -19.87 3.12
N ILE A 29 -1.51 -20.52 3.62
CA ILE A 29 -0.15 -20.37 3.06
C ILE A 29 -0.10 -20.93 1.64
N HIS A 30 -0.74 -22.07 1.36
CA HIS A 30 -0.83 -22.61 0.01
C HIS A 30 -1.62 -21.69 -0.93
N TRP A 31 -2.80 -21.23 -0.52
CA TRP A 31 -3.60 -20.28 -1.30
C TRP A 31 -2.87 -18.95 -1.54
N LEU A 32 -2.19 -18.42 -0.51
CA LEU A 32 -1.38 -17.21 -0.61
C LEU A 32 -0.20 -17.41 -1.55
N SER A 33 0.51 -18.54 -1.46
CA SER A 33 1.62 -18.88 -2.36
C SER A 33 1.17 -19.01 -3.82
N TYR A 34 -0.04 -19.53 -4.05
CA TYR A 34 -0.64 -19.61 -5.38
C TYR A 34 -0.98 -18.22 -5.93
N LEU A 35 -1.61 -17.37 -5.11
CA LEU A 35 -1.91 -15.98 -5.49
C LEU A 35 -0.65 -15.18 -5.77
N THR A 36 0.38 -15.29 -4.91
CA THR A 36 1.63 -14.56 -5.09
C THR A 36 2.41 -15.09 -6.29
N GLY A 37 2.40 -16.40 -6.54
CA GLY A 37 3.02 -17.01 -7.73
C GLY A 37 2.35 -16.57 -9.04
N LEU A 38 1.02 -16.59 -9.11
CA LEU A 38 0.26 -16.11 -10.26
C LEU A 38 0.48 -14.61 -10.52
N ALA A 39 0.50 -13.81 -9.45
CA ALA A 39 0.81 -12.40 -9.53
C ALA A 39 2.22 -12.21 -10.09
N PHE A 40 3.24 -12.83 -9.48
CA PHE A 40 4.64 -12.64 -9.90
C PHE A 40 4.88 -13.04 -11.35
N HIS A 41 4.30 -14.16 -11.81
CA HIS A 41 4.47 -14.61 -13.19
C HIS A 41 3.81 -13.65 -14.20
N ASN A 42 2.55 -13.24 -13.95
CA ASN A 42 1.86 -12.28 -14.82
C ASN A 42 2.53 -10.90 -14.81
N PHE A 43 3.04 -10.46 -13.65
CA PHE A 43 3.75 -9.18 -13.56
C PHE A 43 5.05 -9.21 -14.36
N GLN A 44 5.78 -10.32 -14.41
CA GLN A 44 7.00 -10.43 -15.21
C GLN A 44 6.71 -10.27 -16.71
N ASP A 45 5.68 -10.93 -17.24
CA ASP A 45 5.30 -10.82 -18.66
C ASP A 45 4.87 -9.39 -19.03
N VAL A 46 4.09 -8.76 -18.14
CA VAL A 46 3.68 -7.36 -18.30
C VAL A 46 4.91 -6.44 -18.27
N ILE A 47 5.86 -6.65 -17.36
CA ILE A 47 7.09 -5.86 -17.26
C ILE A 47 7.93 -6.01 -18.54
N HIS A 48 8.10 -7.23 -19.05
CA HIS A 48 8.84 -7.47 -20.29
C HIS A 48 8.18 -6.78 -21.49
N THR A 49 6.86 -6.85 -21.59
CA THR A 49 6.08 -6.18 -22.64
C THR A 49 6.21 -4.67 -22.57
N ILE A 50 6.11 -4.09 -21.36
CA ILE A 50 6.29 -2.66 -21.13
C ILE A 50 7.71 -2.24 -21.52
N GLN A 51 8.74 -2.96 -21.09
CA GLN A 51 10.12 -2.63 -21.42
C GLN A 51 10.38 -2.65 -22.93
N GLN A 52 9.84 -3.64 -23.64
CA GLN A 52 9.95 -3.71 -25.10
C GLN A 52 9.23 -2.54 -25.78
N TYR A 53 8.02 -2.21 -25.33
CA TYR A 53 7.27 -1.06 -25.86
C TYR A 53 7.98 0.27 -25.60
N LEU A 54 8.50 0.47 -24.38
CA LEU A 54 9.27 1.66 -24.00
C LEU A 54 10.55 1.80 -24.82
N ARG A 55 11.27 0.70 -25.11
CA ARG A 55 12.46 0.73 -25.98
C ARG A 55 12.12 1.10 -27.42
N LEU A 56 11.06 0.53 -27.98
CA LEU A 56 10.66 0.75 -29.37
C LEU A 56 10.01 2.13 -29.59
N ASN A 57 9.27 2.65 -28.61
CA ASN A 57 8.48 3.87 -28.73
C ASN A 57 8.93 4.96 -27.75
N TRP A 58 10.19 4.96 -27.32
CA TRP A 58 10.72 5.86 -26.29
C TRP A 58 10.40 7.34 -26.60
N GLY A 59 10.46 7.75 -27.87
CA GLY A 59 10.13 9.11 -28.31
C GLY A 59 8.65 9.50 -28.09
N LYS A 60 7.70 8.58 -28.31
CA LYS A 60 6.27 8.84 -28.05
C LYS A 60 5.99 9.00 -26.57
N VAL A 61 6.66 8.21 -25.75
CA VAL A 61 6.57 8.27 -24.28
C VAL A 61 7.14 9.60 -23.77
N ALA A 62 8.30 10.01 -24.28
CA ALA A 62 8.89 11.30 -23.95
C ALA A 62 7.96 12.47 -24.32
N LEU A 63 7.38 12.45 -25.53
CA LEU A 63 6.42 13.46 -25.98
C LEU A 63 5.18 13.52 -25.07
N ALA A 64 4.61 12.35 -24.73
CA ALA A 64 3.46 12.25 -23.84
C ALA A 64 3.77 12.82 -22.45
N LEU A 65 4.96 12.54 -21.90
CA LEU A 65 5.40 13.10 -20.62
C LEU A 65 5.61 14.62 -20.69
N ILE A 66 6.22 15.13 -21.76
CA ILE A 66 6.44 16.58 -21.96
C ILE A 66 5.09 17.34 -22.00
N LEU A 67 4.05 16.74 -22.57
CA LEU A 67 2.71 17.34 -22.62
C LEU A 67 1.92 17.15 -21.33
N THR A 68 2.05 15.99 -20.69
CA THR A 68 1.25 15.62 -19.52
C THR A 68 1.77 16.27 -18.25
N LEU A 69 3.08 16.45 -18.08
CA LEU A 69 3.67 17.04 -16.88
C LEU A 69 3.18 18.50 -16.63
N PRO A 70 3.17 19.41 -17.63
CA PRO A 70 2.64 20.76 -17.46
C PRO A 70 1.14 20.78 -17.17
N ILE A 71 0.36 19.96 -17.89
CA ILE A 71 -1.10 19.89 -17.74
C ILE A 71 -1.48 19.34 -16.36
N SER A 72 -0.83 18.25 -15.94
CA SER A 72 -1.02 17.61 -14.62
C SER A 72 -0.62 18.55 -13.49
N TYR A 73 0.55 19.21 -13.61
CA TYR A 73 1.00 20.21 -12.64
C TYR A 73 0.04 21.39 -12.51
N TRP A 74 -0.44 21.90 -13.64
CA TRP A 74 -1.39 23.00 -13.67
C TRP A 74 -2.76 22.62 -13.09
N LEU A 75 -3.24 21.41 -13.38
CA LEU A 75 -4.51 20.90 -12.84
C LEU A 75 -4.44 20.66 -11.33
N SER A 76 -3.32 20.11 -10.85
CA SER A 76 -3.09 19.87 -9.42
C SER A 76 -3.15 21.14 -8.58
N ARG A 77 -2.79 22.30 -9.13
CA ARG A 77 -2.83 23.58 -8.42
C ARG A 77 -4.22 24.21 -8.32
N ARG A 78 -5.22 23.69 -9.04
CA ARG A 78 -6.56 24.30 -9.12
C ARG A 78 -7.56 23.81 -8.07
N HIS A 79 -7.27 22.74 -7.33
CA HIS A 79 -8.18 22.23 -6.31
C HIS A 79 -7.62 22.35 -4.90
N GLN A 80 -7.62 23.58 -4.39
CA GLN A 80 -7.64 23.84 -2.95
C GLN A 80 -9.09 24.09 -2.52
N SER A 81 -9.87 23.01 -2.41
CA SER A 81 -11.20 23.09 -1.82
C SER A 81 -11.07 23.23 -0.31
N ASN A 82 -11.39 24.42 0.22
CA ASN A 82 -11.47 24.72 1.65
C ASN A 82 -12.66 24.00 2.30
N ASP A 83 -12.55 22.69 2.51
CA ASP A 83 -13.55 21.92 3.25
C ASP A 83 -13.16 21.89 4.74
N THR A 84 -13.83 22.72 5.54
CA THR A 84 -13.55 22.96 6.98
C THR A 84 -14.24 21.96 7.91
N SER A 85 -14.84 20.89 7.38
CA SER A 85 -15.58 19.91 8.18
C SER A 85 -14.65 18.89 8.89
N THR A 86 -14.54 19.01 10.21
CA THR A 86 -13.72 18.17 11.12
C THR A 86 -13.88 16.64 10.98
N PRO A 87 -15.10 16.06 10.82
CA PRO A 87 -15.25 14.60 10.79
C PRO A 87 -14.67 13.94 9.52
N ARG A 88 -14.66 14.65 8.38
CA ARG A 88 -14.11 14.13 7.12
C ARG A 88 -12.58 14.02 7.17
N ARG A 89 -11.93 14.85 7.98
CA ARG A 89 -10.46 14.94 8.13
C ARG A 89 -9.86 13.76 8.89
N LEU A 90 -10.48 13.38 10.02
CA LEU A 90 -10.11 12.19 10.79
C LEU A 90 -10.18 10.92 9.93
N SER A 91 -11.20 10.81 9.08
CA SER A 91 -11.36 9.70 8.14
C SER A 91 -10.26 9.69 7.06
N LYS A 92 -9.89 10.86 6.54
CA LYS A 92 -8.76 10.98 5.59
C LYS A 92 -7.43 10.53 6.19
N ARG A 93 -7.11 10.90 7.44
CA ARG A 93 -5.86 10.46 8.11
C ARG A 93 -5.82 8.93 8.25
N LYS A 94 -6.90 8.34 8.77
CA LYS A 94 -7.02 6.87 8.92
C LYS A 94 -6.87 6.15 7.58
N THR A 95 -7.49 6.68 6.53
CA THR A 95 -7.38 6.14 5.17
C THR A 95 -5.95 6.26 4.65
N ALA A 96 -5.29 7.41 4.84
CA ALA A 96 -3.90 7.61 4.42
C ALA A 96 -2.91 6.67 5.14
N ILE A 97 -3.11 6.39 6.44
CA ILE A 97 -2.32 5.41 7.19
C ILE A 97 -2.51 4.00 6.62
N PHE A 98 -3.77 3.61 6.42
CA PHE A 98 -4.11 2.31 5.84
C PHE A 98 -3.47 2.14 4.45
N LEU A 99 -3.60 3.17 3.61
CA LEU A 99 -3.03 3.16 2.26
C LEU A 99 -1.50 3.12 2.29
N ALA A 100 -0.85 3.81 3.24
CA ALA A 100 0.60 3.81 3.38
C ALA A 100 1.13 2.43 3.83
N PHE A 101 0.39 1.73 4.70
CA PHE A 101 0.82 0.42 5.19
C PHE A 101 0.68 -0.69 4.15
N PHE A 102 -0.47 -0.77 3.46
CA PHE A 102 -0.77 -1.85 2.52
C PHE A 102 -0.34 -1.57 1.08
N LEU A 103 -0.45 -0.32 0.65
CA LEU A 103 -0.28 0.12 -0.75
C LEU A 103 0.78 1.22 -0.91
N GLY A 104 1.52 1.54 0.16
CA GLY A 104 2.45 2.67 0.15
C GLY A 104 3.75 2.39 -0.58
N TRP A 105 4.09 1.12 -0.82
CA TRP A 105 5.20 0.72 -1.68
C TRP A 105 5.05 1.21 -3.13
N ALA A 106 3.81 1.45 -3.58
CA ALA A 106 3.50 2.07 -4.87
C ALA A 106 3.27 3.59 -4.78
N GLY A 107 3.43 4.20 -3.59
CA GLY A 107 3.25 5.65 -3.38
C GLY A 107 1.80 6.13 -3.32
N ILE A 108 0.82 5.23 -3.24
CA ILE A 108 -0.62 5.54 -3.35
C ILE A 108 -1.10 6.47 -2.24
N HIS A 109 -0.54 6.34 -1.03
CA HIS A 109 -0.83 7.24 0.10
C HIS A 109 -0.47 8.71 -0.19
N ARG A 110 0.58 8.97 -0.98
CA ARG A 110 0.98 10.34 -1.37
C ARG A 110 0.03 10.93 -2.42
N PHE A 111 -0.46 10.11 -3.34
CA PHE A 111 -1.50 10.53 -4.29
C PHE A 111 -2.83 10.84 -3.59
N TYR A 112 -3.20 10.05 -2.58
CA TYR A 112 -4.42 10.25 -1.80
C TYR A 112 -4.47 11.61 -1.09
N ILE A 113 -3.34 12.09 -0.58
CA ILE A 113 -3.21 13.40 0.07
C ILE A 113 -2.91 14.54 -0.93
N GLY A 114 -2.98 14.30 -2.25
CA GLY A 114 -2.76 15.32 -3.28
C GLY A 114 -1.30 15.63 -3.61
N GLN A 115 -0.34 14.90 -3.04
CA GLN A 115 1.09 15.12 -3.24
C GLN A 115 1.63 14.34 -4.45
N LEU A 116 1.21 14.74 -5.67
CA LEU A 116 1.55 14.04 -6.93
C LEU A 116 3.06 13.86 -7.13
N GLY A 117 3.87 14.89 -6.86
CA GLY A 117 5.33 14.82 -7.03
C GLY A 117 5.98 13.76 -6.15
N TRP A 118 5.56 13.67 -4.87
CA TRP A 118 6.05 12.64 -3.95
C TRP A 118 5.54 11.26 -4.34
N GLY A 119 4.28 11.12 -4.76
CA GLY A 119 3.76 9.84 -5.25
C GLY A 119 4.54 9.31 -6.45
N LEU A 120 4.90 10.18 -7.40
CA LEU A 120 5.73 9.80 -8.55
C LEU A 120 7.15 9.40 -8.15
N MET A 121 7.74 10.09 -7.16
CA MET A 121 9.03 9.70 -6.59
C MET A 121 8.99 8.26 -6.03
N TYR A 122 7.92 7.90 -5.30
CA TYR A 122 7.74 6.55 -4.78
C TYR A 122 7.62 5.50 -5.89
N LEU A 123 6.94 5.81 -7.01
CA LEU A 123 6.88 4.93 -8.18
C LEU A 123 8.26 4.69 -8.81
N VAL A 124 9.05 5.74 -8.99
CA VAL A 124 10.42 5.63 -9.51
C VAL A 124 11.30 4.84 -8.54
N LEU A 125 11.16 5.09 -7.24
CA LEU A 125 11.93 4.43 -6.19
C LEU A 125 11.54 2.96 -6.04
N PHE A 126 10.27 2.63 -6.21
CA PHE A 126 9.78 1.26 -6.28
C PHE A 126 10.37 0.52 -7.48
N TYR A 127 10.41 1.17 -8.64
CA TYR A 127 11.04 0.60 -9.84
C TYR A 127 12.55 0.41 -9.67
N LEU A 128 13.24 1.37 -9.04
CA LEU A 128 14.69 1.32 -8.86
C LEU A 128 15.11 0.34 -7.75
N PHE A 129 14.38 0.36 -6.64
CA PHE A 129 14.66 -0.48 -5.47
C PHE A 129 13.42 -0.67 -4.58
N ALA A 130 12.61 -1.67 -4.92
CA ALA A 130 11.35 -1.98 -4.24
C ALA A 130 11.46 -2.12 -2.70
N PRO A 131 12.48 -2.80 -2.11
CA PRO A 131 12.56 -2.96 -0.66
C PRO A 131 12.63 -1.63 0.09
N LEU A 132 13.33 -0.64 -0.46
CA LEU A 132 13.46 0.68 0.17
C LEU A 132 12.17 1.50 0.07
N SER A 133 11.42 1.36 -1.02
CA SER A 133 10.08 1.97 -1.15
C SER A 133 9.12 1.44 -0.08
N VAL A 134 9.12 0.13 0.17
CA VAL A 134 8.31 -0.51 1.22
C VAL A 134 8.67 0.08 2.59
N ILE A 135 9.96 0.13 2.94
CA ILE A 135 10.42 0.66 4.23
C ILE A 135 10.00 2.13 4.42
N LEU A 136 10.23 2.97 3.41
CA LEU A 136 9.83 4.38 3.43
C LEU A 136 8.31 4.54 3.61
N SER A 137 7.53 3.68 2.97
CA SER A 137 6.07 3.71 3.10
C SER A 137 5.57 3.35 4.50
N TRP A 138 6.24 2.42 5.18
CA TRP A 138 5.95 2.08 6.57
C TRP A 138 6.40 3.18 7.54
N ILE A 139 7.53 3.84 7.26
CA ILE A 139 7.96 5.04 8.00
C ILE A 139 6.90 6.14 7.88
N ASP A 140 6.35 6.36 6.68
CA ASP A 140 5.27 7.31 6.46
C ASP A 140 3.97 6.91 7.19
N ALA A 141 3.61 5.63 7.18
CA ALA A 141 2.44 5.13 7.90
C ALA A 141 2.57 5.38 9.41
N LEU A 142 3.75 5.09 9.99
CA LEU A 142 4.03 5.33 11.40
C LEU A 142 4.03 6.83 11.71
N ARG A 143 4.64 7.65 10.84
CA ARG A 143 4.61 9.11 10.96
C ARG A 143 3.17 9.62 10.99
N TYR A 144 2.30 9.19 10.08
CA TYR A 144 0.89 9.60 10.06
C TYR A 144 0.10 9.10 11.27
N ALA A 145 0.47 7.95 11.83
CA ALA A 145 -0.15 7.43 13.05
C ALA A 145 0.24 8.22 14.31
N LEU A 146 1.48 8.70 14.38
CA LEU A 146 2.02 9.48 15.50
C LEU A 146 1.73 10.98 15.41
N MET A 147 1.31 11.44 14.24
CA MET A 147 1.05 12.84 13.92
C MET A 147 -0.34 13.28 14.41
N SER A 148 -0.42 14.50 14.96
CA SER A 148 -1.72 15.08 15.35
C SER A 148 -2.59 15.40 14.13
N ASP A 149 -3.90 15.49 14.34
CA ASP A 149 -4.83 15.86 13.26
C ASP A 149 -4.49 17.24 12.67
N ASP A 150 -4.13 18.20 13.51
CA ASP A 150 -3.78 19.56 13.08
C ASP A 150 -2.54 19.57 12.20
N GLU A 151 -1.51 18.82 12.60
CA GLU A 151 -0.31 18.73 11.79
C GLU A 151 -0.67 18.07 10.44
N PHE A 152 -1.52 17.02 10.45
CA PHE A 152 -1.87 16.28 9.22
C PHE A 152 -2.61 17.18 8.24
N MET A 153 -3.42 18.10 8.78
CA MET A 153 -4.11 19.11 7.99
C MET A 153 -3.18 20.13 7.33
N LEU A 154 -2.02 20.43 7.91
CA LEU A 154 -1.03 21.31 7.29
C LEU A 154 -0.36 20.68 6.05
N ARG A 155 -0.51 19.36 5.85
CA ARG A 155 0.10 18.60 4.75
C ARG A 155 -0.88 18.24 3.63
N LEU A 156 -2.17 18.53 3.81
CA LEU A 156 -3.26 18.32 2.85
C LEU A 156 -3.37 19.51 1.88
#